data_AF-A0A2A5PL52-F1
#
_entry.id   AF-A0A2A5PL52-F1
#
_cell.length_a   1.000
_cell.length_b   1.000
_cell.length_c   1.000
_cell.angle_alpha   90.00
_cell.angle_beta   90.00
_cell.angle_gamma   90.00
#
_symmetry.space_group_name_H-M   'P 1'
#
loop_
_entity.id
_entity.type
_entity.pdbx_description
1 polymer ?
#
loop_
_entity_poly.entity_id
_entity_poly.type
_entity_poly.pdbx_seq_one_letter_code
_entity_poly.pdbx_strand_id
1 'polypeptide(L)'
;MHLLQHSHNHVNHTVEQTACLDLAQQIIKVRQKMNISQTELAAKLCISARTLESWERGVRQPSSSAQALIRLFIKSPQFVLENLA
;
A
#
# COMPACT_ATOMS: atom_id res chain seq x y z
N MET A 1 43.62 -26.21 14.14
CA MET A 1 43.42 -24.92 14.82
C MET A 1 42.05 -24.40 14.42
N HIS A 2 41.12 -24.36 15.37
CA HIS A 2 39.72 -24.04 15.18
C HIS A 2 39.57 -22.52 15.36
N LEU A 3 39.34 -21.77 14.28
CA LEU A 3 38.97 -20.36 14.38
C LEU A 3 37.44 -20.26 14.39
N LEU A 4 36.91 -19.89 15.55
CA LEU A 4 35.51 -19.55 15.77
C LEU A 4 35.09 -18.39 14.84
N GLN A 5 34.07 -18.63 14.03
CA GLN A 5 33.25 -17.55 13.49
C GLN A 5 32.42 -16.97 14.64
N HIS A 6 32.94 -15.91 15.27
CA HIS A 6 32.12 -15.04 16.09
C HIS A 6 31.21 -14.21 15.19
N SER A 7 29.97 -14.68 15.12
CA SER A 7 28.80 -13.89 14.75
C SER A 7 28.76 -12.62 15.59
N HIS A 8 28.65 -11.47 14.92
CA HIS A 8 27.77 -10.35 15.29
C HIS A 8 27.99 -9.22 14.29
N ASN A 9 26.98 -8.93 13.46
CA ASN A 9 26.43 -7.58 13.55
C ASN A 9 24.96 -7.55 13.16
N HIS A 10 24.22 -6.98 14.09
CA HIS A 10 22.79 -6.78 14.13
C HIS A 10 22.42 -5.52 13.34
N VAL A 11 21.16 -5.49 12.88
CA VAL A 11 20.43 -4.36 12.30
C VAL A 11 20.67 -4.09 10.81
N ASN A 12 19.72 -4.52 9.98
CA ASN A 12 18.84 -3.55 9.31
C ASN A 12 17.47 -4.18 9.03
N HIS A 13 16.61 -3.86 10.00
CA HIS A 13 15.19 -4.03 10.04
C HIS A 13 14.52 -3.19 8.93
N THR A 14 13.82 -3.87 8.01
CA THR A 14 12.47 -3.48 7.60
C THR A 14 12.23 -2.06 7.05
N VAL A 15 12.96 -1.58 6.03
CA VAL A 15 12.52 -0.33 5.32
C VAL A 15 12.73 -0.32 3.78
N GLU A 16 13.56 -1.15 3.16
CA GLU A 16 14.02 -0.84 1.79
C GLU A 16 13.58 -1.75 0.62
N GLN A 17 12.66 -2.72 0.80
CA GLN A 17 12.34 -3.67 -0.29
C GLN A 17 11.01 -3.50 -1.06
N THR A 18 10.24 -2.41 -0.92
CA THR A 18 8.97 -2.22 -1.68
C THR A 18 9.01 -1.12 -2.76
N ALA A 19 10.20 -0.59 -3.09
CA ALA A 19 10.29 0.67 -3.84
C ALA A 19 10.04 0.62 -5.37
N CYS A 20 9.70 -0.52 -5.98
CA CYS A 20 9.50 -0.58 -7.43
C CYS A 20 8.25 -1.37 -7.86
N LEU A 21 7.14 -1.16 -7.18
CA LEU A 21 5.84 -1.66 -7.63
C LEU A 21 4.99 -0.48 -8.11
N ASP A 22 4.37 -0.59 -9.29
CA ASP A 22 3.42 0.41 -9.80
C ASP A 22 2.34 0.70 -8.73
N LEU A 23 1.97 1.97 -8.55
CA LEU A 23 1.01 2.43 -7.53
C LEU A 23 -0.30 1.63 -7.64
N ALA A 24 -0.72 1.32 -8.86
CA ALA A 24 -1.87 0.47 -9.17
C ALA A 24 -1.79 -0.90 -8.48
N GLN A 25 -0.63 -1.57 -8.57
CA GLN A 25 -0.40 -2.89 -7.97
C GLN A 25 -0.32 -2.82 -6.45
N GLN A 26 0.19 -1.72 -5.89
CA GLN A 26 0.21 -1.53 -4.44
C GLN A 26 -1.20 -1.40 -3.87
N ILE A 27 -2.07 -0.63 -4.55
CA ILE A 27 -3.49 -0.49 -4.16
C ILE A 27 -4.15 -1.87 -4.11
N ILE A 28 -4.02 -2.66 -5.19
CA ILE A 28 -4.62 -4.01 -5.28
C ILE A 28 -4.13 -4.89 -4.11
N LYS A 29 -2.81 -4.99 -3.91
CA LYS A 29 -2.22 -5.86 -2.88
C LYS A 29 -2.71 -5.51 -1.48
N VAL A 30 -2.71 -4.22 -1.14
CA VAL A 30 -3.14 -3.77 0.20
C VAL A 30 -4.63 -4.01 0.38
N ARG A 31 -5.45 -3.69 -0.63
CA ARG A 31 -6.90 -3.92 -0.60
C ARG A 31 -7.25 -5.39 -0.40
N GLN A 32 -6.59 -6.29 -1.14
CA GLN A 32 -6.77 -7.73 -1.01
C GLN A 32 -6.30 -8.25 0.35
N LYS A 33 -5.18 -7.74 0.87
CA LYS A 33 -4.70 -8.08 2.22
C LYS A 33 -5.70 -7.67 3.31
N MET A 34 -6.42 -6.57 3.10
CA MET A 34 -7.49 -6.10 3.98
C MET A 34 -8.82 -6.83 3.77
N ASN A 35 -8.91 -7.73 2.79
CA ASN A 35 -10.11 -8.49 2.44
C ASN A 35 -11.35 -7.60 2.15
N ILE A 36 -11.13 -6.44 1.50
CA ILE A 36 -12.21 -5.53 1.09
C ILE A 36 -12.35 -5.46 -0.42
N SER A 37 -13.56 -5.19 -0.89
CA SER A 37 -13.87 -4.98 -2.31
C SER A 37 -13.41 -3.60 -2.80
N GLN A 38 -13.37 -3.43 -4.13
CA GLN A 38 -13.12 -2.11 -4.74
C GLN A 38 -14.19 -1.10 -4.33
N THR A 39 -15.45 -1.51 -4.25
CA THR A 39 -16.56 -0.63 -3.85
C THR A 39 -16.40 -0.13 -2.42
N GLU A 40 -15.98 -0.98 -1.49
CA GLU A 40 -15.74 -0.59 -0.10
C GLU A 40 -14.60 0.42 0.02
N LEU A 41 -13.45 0.16 -0.62
CA LEU A 41 -12.34 1.12 -0.60
C LEU A 41 -12.71 2.44 -1.30
N ALA A 42 -13.45 2.38 -2.41
CA ALA A 42 -13.90 3.56 -3.12
C ALA A 42 -14.86 4.41 -2.29
N ALA A 43 -15.79 3.77 -1.56
CA ALA A 43 -16.66 4.44 -0.60
C ALA A 43 -15.85 5.17 0.48
N LYS A 44 -14.85 4.48 1.09
CA LYS A 44 -13.95 5.08 2.09
C LYS A 44 -13.16 6.27 1.59
N LEU A 45 -12.81 6.27 0.31
CA LEU A 45 -12.07 7.37 -0.33
C LEU A 45 -12.99 8.43 -0.96
N CYS A 46 -14.31 8.31 -0.81
CA CYS A 46 -15.32 9.18 -1.43
C CYS A 46 -15.17 9.32 -2.95
N ILE A 47 -14.86 8.22 -3.63
CA ILE A 47 -14.75 8.15 -5.10
C ILE A 47 -15.65 7.04 -5.66
N SER A 48 -15.89 7.05 -6.97
CA SER A 48 -16.58 5.94 -7.61
C SER A 48 -15.70 4.70 -7.68
N ALA A 49 -16.32 3.51 -7.59
CA ALA A 49 -15.62 2.24 -7.80
C ALA A 49 -14.90 2.19 -9.17
N ARG A 50 -15.50 2.82 -10.19
CA ARG A 50 -14.89 2.95 -11.53
C ARG A 50 -13.62 3.79 -11.54
N THR A 51 -13.55 4.85 -10.72
CA THR A 51 -12.31 5.64 -10.56
C THR A 51 -11.22 4.79 -9.90
N LEU A 52 -11.55 4.07 -8.82
CA LEU A 52 -10.60 3.17 -8.16
C LEU A 52 -10.11 2.07 -9.12
N GLU A 53 -11.02 1.43 -9.87
CA GLU A 53 -10.68 0.42 -10.87
C GLU A 53 -9.74 0.99 -11.94
N SER A 54 -9.98 2.21 -12.43
CA SER A 54 -9.12 2.85 -13.40
C SER A 54 -7.70 3.10 -12.87
N TRP A 55 -7.56 3.34 -11.56
CA TRP A 55 -6.26 3.46 -10.89
C TRP A 55 -5.61 2.09 -10.69
N GLU A 56 -6.35 1.09 -10.22
CA GLU A 56 -5.85 -0.30 -10.04
C GLU A 56 -5.41 -0.94 -11.37
N ARG A 57 -5.99 -0.52 -12.50
CA ARG A 57 -5.58 -0.95 -13.85
C ARG A 57 -4.46 -0.11 -14.47
N GLY A 58 -4.03 0.98 -13.84
CA GLY A 58 -3.04 1.91 -14.39
C GLY A 58 -3.52 2.73 -15.59
N VAL A 59 -4.83 2.73 -15.90
CA VAL A 59 -5.39 3.51 -17.03
C VAL A 59 -5.38 5.00 -16.73
N ARG A 60 -5.61 5.36 -15.46
CA ARG A 60 -5.52 6.74 -14.97
C ARG A 60 -4.67 6.78 -13.72
N GLN A 61 -3.96 7.88 -13.55
CA GLN A 61 -3.24 8.16 -12.32
C GLN A 61 -4.13 9.01 -11.39
N PRO A 62 -4.10 8.79 -10.07
CA PRO A 62 -4.77 9.67 -9.13
C PRO A 62 -4.15 11.08 -9.18
N SER A 63 -4.94 12.10 -8.85
CA SER A 63 -4.42 13.46 -8.63
C SER A 63 -3.42 13.48 -7.48
N SER A 64 -2.61 14.54 -7.35
CA SER A 64 -1.59 14.64 -6.30
C SER A 64 -2.17 14.44 -4.88
N SER A 65 -3.34 15.01 -4.60
CA SER A 65 -4.03 14.83 -3.31
C SER A 65 -4.55 13.40 -3.12
N ALA A 66 -5.15 12.80 -4.16
CA ALA A 66 -5.61 11.42 -4.09
C ALA A 66 -4.45 10.43 -3.92
N GLN A 67 -3.31 10.68 -4.56
CA GLN A 67 -2.11 9.88 -4.35
C GLN A 67 -1.61 9.96 -2.91
N ALA A 68 -1.71 11.13 -2.24
CA ALA A 68 -1.34 11.24 -0.83
C ALA A 68 -2.22 10.36 0.05
N LEU A 69 -3.54 10.34 -0.20
CA LEU A 69 -4.48 9.45 0.49
C LEU A 69 -4.20 7.96 0.20
N ILE A 70 -3.93 7.60 -1.05
CA ILE A 70 -3.55 6.23 -1.41
C ILE A 70 -2.24 5.81 -0.73
N ARG A 71 -1.24 6.69 -0.67
CA ARG A 71 0.01 6.40 0.04
C ARG A 71 -0.24 6.23 1.55
N LEU A 72 -1.15 7.00 2.13
CA LEU A 72 -1.56 6.81 3.52
C LEU A 72 -2.27 5.46 3.71
N PHE A 73 -3.19 5.09 2.81
CA PHE A 73 -3.84 3.78 2.81
C PHE A 73 -2.83 2.63 2.70
N ILE A 74 -1.82 2.75 1.83
CA ILE A 74 -0.78 1.73 1.68
C ILE A 74 0.05 1.57 2.96
N LYS A 75 0.35 2.67 3.65
CA LYS A 75 1.14 2.67 4.90
C LYS A 75 0.33 2.18 6.10
N SER A 76 -0.92 2.63 6.22
CA SER A 76 -1.78 2.39 7.37
C SER A 76 -3.21 2.11 6.91
N PRO A 77 -3.50 0.90 6.39
CA PRO A 77 -4.80 0.58 5.80
C PRO A 77 -5.93 0.67 6.82
N GLN A 78 -5.74 0.10 8.01
CA GLN A 78 -6.71 0.13 9.11
C GLN A 78 -7.12 1.57 9.46
N PHE A 79 -6.14 2.47 9.62
CA PHE A 79 -6.39 3.87 9.93
C PHE A 79 -7.32 4.52 8.90
N VAL A 80 -7.08 4.29 7.61
CA VAL A 80 -7.91 4.83 6.53
C VAL A 80 -9.32 4.25 6.56
N LEU A 81 -9.48 2.94 6.79
CA LEU A 81 -10.80 2.31 6.83
C LEU A 81 -11.63 2.74 8.05
N GLU A 82 -10.97 3.02 9.18
CA GLU A 82 -11.63 3.42 10.43
C GLU A 82 -11.96 4.93 10.49
N ASN A 83 -11.13 5.78 9.87
CA ASN A 83 -11.21 7.24 10.05
C ASN A 83 -11.74 7.99 8.83
N LEU A 84 -11.86 7.34 7.68
CA LEU A 84 -12.54 7.92 6.52
C LEU A 84 -13.98 7.37 6.39
N ALA A 85 -14.80 8.09 5.63
CA ALA A 85 -16.25 7.97 5.54
C ALA A 85 -16.74 6.55 5.24
#